data_AF-A0A8T2WED9-F1
#
_entry.id   AF-A0A8T2WED9-F1
#
_cell.length_a   1.000
_cell.length_b   1.000
_cell.length_c   1.000
_cell.angle_alpha   90.00
_cell.angle_beta   90.00
_cell.angle_gamma   90.00
#
_symmetry.space_group_name_H-M   'P 1'
#
loop_
_entity.id
_entity.type
_entity.pdbx_description
1 polymer ?
#
loop_
_entity_poly.entity_id
_entity_poly.type
_entity_poly.pdbx_seq_one_letter_code
_entity_poly.pdbx_strand_id
1 'polypeptide(L)'
;MDQARADQLESLPGWSWDPLADTWEANYCAIVEYVAQHKRIPPQSHPTLGNWVHTQRKAYKAWQARLHGETEKYKGVKEYMDQAGARKLELVPGWKWDMHG
;
A
#
# COMPACT_ATOMS: atom_id res chain seq x y z
N MET A 1 6.71 31.20 -0.65
CA MET A 1 5.98 30.21 0.15
C MET A 1 6.79 30.00 1.41
N ASP A 2 6.28 30.49 2.55
CA ASP A 2 7.02 30.57 3.80
C ASP A 2 7.22 29.18 4.42
N GLN A 3 8.46 28.68 4.40
CA GLN A 3 8.85 27.40 5.02
C GLN A 3 8.40 27.30 6.49
N ALA A 4 8.38 28.43 7.20
CA ALA A 4 7.92 28.52 8.58
C ALA A 4 6.49 28.00 8.82
N ARG A 5 5.60 28.03 7.80
CA ARG A 5 4.25 27.45 7.93
C ARG A 5 4.23 25.93 7.77
N ALA A 6 5.16 25.37 6.99
CA ALA A 6 5.27 23.93 6.80
C ALA A 6 5.81 23.26 8.08
N ASP A 7 6.90 23.79 8.64
CA ASP A 7 7.48 23.30 9.90
C ASP A 7 6.50 23.34 11.08
N GLN A 8 5.63 24.36 11.13
CA GLN A 8 4.63 24.51 12.19
C GLN A 8 3.54 23.44 12.14
N LEU A 9 3.21 22.97 10.93
CA LEU A 9 2.26 21.88 10.72
C LEU A 9 2.93 20.54 11.03
N GLU A 10 4.19 20.33 10.64
CA GLU A 10 4.96 19.12 10.95
C GLU A 10 5.23 18.92 12.46
N SER A 11 5.27 20.01 13.23
CA SER A 11 5.42 19.96 14.69
C SER A 11 4.15 19.51 15.42
N LEU A 12 3.00 19.35 14.75
CA LEU A 12 1.77 18.94 15.40
C LEU A 12 1.77 17.41 15.66
N PRO A 13 1.51 16.95 16.90
CA PRO A 13 1.47 15.53 17.20
C PRO A 13 0.31 14.86 16.45
N GLY A 14 0.65 13.90 15.57
CA GLY A 14 -0.31 13.18 14.72
C GLY A 14 -0.65 13.88 13.40
N TRP A 15 0.03 14.98 13.06
CA TRP A 15 -0.09 15.59 11.75
C TRP A 15 0.76 14.84 10.73
N SER A 16 0.14 14.51 9.60
CA SER A 16 0.81 14.00 8.42
C SER A 16 0.29 14.72 7.20
N TRP A 17 1.21 15.05 6.28
CA TRP A 17 0.87 15.57 4.96
C TRP A 17 0.14 14.54 4.09
N ASP A 18 0.35 13.25 4.35
CA ASP A 18 -0.32 12.16 3.67
C ASP A 18 -0.58 11.00 4.67
N PRO A 19 -1.62 11.09 5.50
CA PRO A 19 -1.92 10.07 6.52
C PRO A 19 -2.20 8.70 5.91
N LEU A 20 -2.51 8.64 4.62
CA LEU A 20 -2.69 7.41 3.87
C LEU A 20 -1.33 6.78 3.53
N ALA A 21 -0.34 7.58 3.12
CA ALA A 21 1.03 7.14 2.94
C ALA A 21 1.62 6.62 4.26
N ASP A 22 1.45 7.34 5.37
CA ASP A 22 1.89 6.87 6.70
C ASP A 22 1.25 5.53 7.07
N THR A 23 -0.07 5.40 6.87
CA THR A 23 -0.77 4.14 7.10
C THR A 23 -0.25 3.03 6.19
N TRP A 24 0.08 3.35 4.94
CA TRP A 24 0.65 2.42 3.99
C TRP A 24 2.04 1.94 4.45
N GLU A 25 2.91 2.86 4.87
CA GLU A 25 4.26 2.54 5.35
C GLU A 25 4.23 1.72 6.64
N ALA A 26 3.33 2.05 7.59
CA ALA A 26 3.14 1.27 8.80
C ALA A 26 2.72 -0.19 8.50
N ASN A 27 1.76 -0.38 7.58
CA ASN A 27 1.33 -1.71 7.17
C ASN A 27 2.41 -2.47 6.40
N TYR A 28 3.19 -1.76 5.58
CA TYR A 28 4.35 -2.33 4.87
C TYR A 28 5.39 -2.86 5.87
N CYS A 29 5.79 -2.06 6.85
CA CYS A 29 6.70 -2.48 7.92
C CYS A 29 6.16 -3.72 8.65
N ALA A 30 4.89 -3.70 9.03
CA ALA A 30 4.26 -4.84 9.72
C ALA A 30 4.28 -6.13 8.88
N ILE A 31 4.14 -6.04 7.55
CA ILE A 31 4.27 -7.21 6.66
C ILE A 31 5.72 -7.67 6.57
N VAL A 32 6.67 -6.75 6.42
CA VAL A 32 8.10 -7.09 6.38
C VAL A 32 8.50 -7.83 7.65
N GLU A 33 8.08 -7.34 8.82
CA GLU A 33 8.30 -7.99 10.11
C GLU A 33 7.61 -9.36 10.19
N TYR A 34 6.35 -9.46 9.76
CA TYR A 34 5.63 -10.72 9.75
C TYR A 34 6.33 -11.76 8.87
N VAL A 35 6.80 -11.36 7.68
CA VAL A 35 7.51 -12.22 6.74
C VAL A 35 8.88 -12.62 7.29
N ALA A 36 9.60 -11.71 7.95
CA ALA A 36 10.87 -12.04 8.60
C ALA A 36 10.69 -13.12 9.69
N GLN A 37 9.59 -13.04 10.46
CA GLN A 37 9.29 -13.95 11.55
C GLN A 37 8.71 -15.30 11.09
N HIS A 38 7.74 -15.25 10.17
CA HIS A 38 6.95 -16.42 9.75
C HIS A 38 7.36 -17.02 8.40
N LYS A 39 8.28 -16.36 7.67
CA LYS A 39 8.76 -16.73 6.32
C LYS A 39 7.63 -16.91 5.29
N ARG A 40 6.50 -16.23 5.50
CA ARG A 40 5.32 -16.28 4.63
C ARG A 40 4.55 -14.97 4.69
N ILE A 41 3.83 -14.65 3.62
CA ILE A 41 2.90 -13.52 3.59
C ILE A 41 1.73 -13.80 4.54
N PRO A 42 1.24 -12.80 5.31
CA PRO A 42 0.10 -12.98 6.17
C PRO A 42 -1.13 -13.44 5.36
N PRO A 43 -1.86 -14.48 5.83
CA PRO A 43 -3.04 -14.97 5.14
C PRO A 43 -4.17 -13.94 5.21
N GLN A 44 -5.18 -14.08 4.35
CA GLN A 44 -6.36 -13.20 4.36
C GLN A 44 -7.12 -13.23 5.70
N SER A 45 -7.03 -14.34 6.45
CA SER A 45 -7.60 -14.47 7.79
C SER A 45 -6.87 -13.63 8.86
N HIS A 46 -5.73 -13.03 8.54
CA HIS A 46 -5.01 -12.19 9.48
C HIS A 46 -5.80 -10.91 9.74
N PRO A 47 -6.17 -10.60 10.99
CA PRO A 47 -7.18 -9.58 11.31
C PRO A 47 -6.80 -8.17 10.84
N THR A 48 -5.51 -7.83 10.88
CA THR A 48 -4.98 -6.51 10.48
C THR A 48 -4.42 -6.52 9.06
N LEU A 49 -3.41 -7.37 8.81
CA LEU A 49 -2.67 -7.36 7.54
C LEU A 49 -3.39 -8.07 6.38
N GLY A 50 -4.29 -9.01 6.65
CA GLY A 50 -4.94 -9.81 5.59
C GLY A 50 -5.80 -8.94 4.66
N ASN A 51 -6.61 -8.05 5.24
CA ASN A 51 -7.43 -7.09 4.50
C ASN A 51 -6.57 -6.08 3.72
N TRP A 52 -5.45 -5.66 4.30
CA TRP A 52 -4.53 -4.74 3.64
C TRP A 52 -3.89 -5.39 2.42
N VAL A 53 -3.36 -6.62 2.55
CA VAL A 53 -2.80 -7.41 1.43
C VAL A 53 -3.82 -7.57 0.31
N HIS A 54 -5.07 -7.89 0.64
CA HIS A 54 -6.16 -8.00 -0.34
C HIS A 54 -6.41 -6.68 -1.07
N THR A 55 -6.41 -5.57 -0.32
CA THR A 55 -6.58 -4.22 -0.88
C THR A 55 -5.44 -3.88 -1.83
N GLN A 56 -4.19 -4.17 -1.48
CA GLN A 56 -3.04 -3.96 -2.37
C GLN A 56 -3.16 -4.76 -3.67
N ARG A 57 -3.57 -6.03 -3.61
CA ARG A 57 -3.77 -6.86 -4.81
C ARG A 57 -4.86 -6.31 -5.74
N LYS A 58 -5.98 -5.83 -5.18
CA LYS A 58 -7.03 -5.18 -5.97
C LYS A 58 -6.56 -3.87 -6.59
N ALA A 59 -5.80 -3.07 -5.85
CA ALA A 59 -5.25 -1.82 -6.34
C ALA A 59 -4.23 -2.04 -7.47
N TYR A 60 -3.40 -3.08 -7.36
CA TYR A 60 -2.47 -3.48 -8.43
C TYR A 60 -3.22 -3.94 -9.70
N LYS A 61 -4.25 -4.79 -9.57
CA LYS A 61 -5.09 -5.19 -10.72
C LYS A 61 -5.78 -3.99 -11.40
N ALA A 62 -6.27 -3.03 -10.60
CA ALA A 62 -6.88 -1.81 -11.11
C ALA A 62 -5.86 -0.91 -11.84
N TRP A 63 -4.67 -0.76 -11.28
CA TRP A 63 -3.58 -0.02 -11.91
C TRP A 63 -3.17 -0.67 -13.23
N GLN A 64 -3.01 -1.99 -13.26
CA GLN A 64 -2.67 -2.74 -14.48
C GLN A 64 -3.77 -2.61 -15.55
N ALA A 65 -5.05 -2.73 -15.19
CA ALA A 65 -6.15 -2.56 -16.14
C ALA A 65 -6.19 -1.15 -16.75
N ARG A 66 -5.84 -0.12 -15.98
CA ARG A 66 -5.72 1.26 -16.49
C ARG A 66 -4.59 1.40 -17.51
N LEU A 67 -3.46 0.73 -17.32
CA LEU A 67 -2.37 0.70 -18.31
C LEU A 67 -2.83 0.09 -19.65
N HIS A 68 -3.77 -0.86 -19.61
CA HIS A 68 -4.34 -1.51 -20.80
C HIS A 68 -5.59 -0.80 -21.36
N GLY A 69 -5.97 0.36 -20.82
CA GLY A 69 -7.12 1.14 -21.30
C GLY A 69 -8.49 0.68 -20.76
N GLU A 70 -8.52 -0.30 -19.85
CA GLU A 70 -9.73 -0.87 -19.24
C GLU A 70 -10.05 -0.17 -17.91
N THR A 71 -10.39 1.11 -17.98
CA THR A 71 -10.55 1.97 -16.78
C THR A 71 -11.93 1.86 -16.11
N GLU A 72 -12.94 1.39 -16.85
CA GLU A 72 -14.34 1.42 -16.42
C GLU A 72 -14.64 0.44 -15.26
N LYS A 73 -13.97 -0.72 -15.25
CA LYS A 73 -14.14 -1.79 -14.26
C LYS A 73 -13.62 -1.44 -12.86
N TYR A 74 -12.70 -0.48 -12.75
CA TYR A 74 -12.04 -0.11 -11.49
C TYR A 74 -12.18 1.39 -11.17
N LYS A 75 -13.24 2.01 -11.70
CA LYS A 75 -13.62 3.39 -11.37
C LYS A 75 -13.89 3.51 -9.86
N GLY A 76 -13.14 4.36 -9.17
CA GLY A 76 -13.24 4.55 -7.72
C GLY A 76 -12.26 3.74 -6.87
N VAL A 77 -11.41 2.88 -7.45
CA VAL A 77 -10.25 2.36 -6.73
C VAL A 77 -9.30 3.52 -6.48
N LYS A 78 -9.24 3.95 -5.22
CA LYS A 78 -8.48 5.12 -4.75
C LYS A 78 -7.03 5.07 -5.23
N GLU A 79 -6.54 6.24 -5.63
CA GLU A 79 -5.29 6.49 -6.37
C GLU A 79 -4.05 6.36 -5.45
N TYR A 80 -3.88 5.20 -4.82
CA TYR A 80 -2.83 4.97 -3.82
C TYR A 80 -1.73 4.02 -4.29
N MET A 81 -2.00 3.23 -5.33
CA MET A 81 -1.01 2.32 -5.90
C MET A 81 -0.31 3.03 -7.05
N ASP A 82 0.85 3.60 -6.74
CA ASP A 82 1.81 4.02 -7.74
C ASP A 82 2.80 2.88 -8.07
N GLN A 83 3.67 3.10 -9.06
CA GLN A 83 4.70 2.15 -9.45
C GLN A 83 5.71 1.86 -8.31
N ALA A 84 5.95 2.83 -7.42
CA ALA A 84 6.89 2.69 -6.31
C ALA A 84 6.33 1.80 -5.18
N GLY A 85 5.05 1.93 -4.85
CA GLY A 85 4.35 1.09 -3.87
C GLY A 85 4.26 -0.37 -4.33
N ALA A 86 3.98 -0.59 -5.62
CA ALA A 86 4.03 -1.92 -6.20
C ALA A 86 5.43 -2.53 -6.09
N ARG A 87 6.47 -1.78 -6.47
CA ARG A 87 7.87 -2.23 -6.38
C ARG A 87 8.31 -2.55 -4.96
N LYS A 88 7.94 -1.72 -3.97
CA LYS A 88 8.25 -1.98 -2.56
C LYS A 88 7.71 -3.34 -2.11
N LEU A 89 6.49 -3.68 -2.50
CA LEU A 89 5.87 -4.96 -2.15
C LEU A 89 6.51 -6.14 -2.88
N GLU A 90 6.96 -5.97 -4.13
CA GLU A 90 7.72 -7.00 -4.86
C GLU A 90 9.06 -7.34 -4.21
N LEU A 91 9.66 -6.42 -3.46
CA LEU A 91 10.90 -6.66 -2.72
C LEU A 91 10.68 -7.51 -1.46
N VAL A 92 9.44 -7.70 -1.02
CA VAL A 92 9.13 -8.51 0.17
C VAL A 92 9.32 -10.00 -0.17
N PRO A 93 10.18 -10.74 0.56
CA PRO A 93 10.43 -12.14 0.26
C PRO A 93 9.15 -12.99 0.32
N GLY A 94 8.87 -13.73 -0.76
CA GLY A 94 7.67 -14.55 -0.86
C GLY A 94 6.40 -13.77 -1.25
N TRP A 95 6.49 -12.46 -1.52
CA TRP A 95 5.40 -11.70 -2.09
C TRP A 95 5.14 -12.11 -3.54
N LYS A 96 3.88 -12.29 -3.87
CA LYS A 96 3.41 -12.60 -5.22
C LYS A 96 2.11 -11.86 -5.47
N TRP A 97 2.05 -11.11 -6.57
CA TRP A 97 0.79 -10.61 -7.10
C TRP A 97 0.07 -11.80 -7.75
N ASP A 98 -0.81 -12.49 -7.02
CA ASP A 98 -1.61 -13.55 -7.63
C ASP A 98 -2.45 -12.95 -8.77
N MET A 99 -2.00 -13.22 -10.00
CA MET A 99 -2.64 -12.81 -11.25
C MET A 99 -3.59 -13.89 -11.80
N HIS A 100 -3.82 -14.98 -11.08
CA HIS A 100 -4.72 -16.06 -11.51
C HIS A 100 -5.95 -16.14 -10.61
N GLY A 101 -7.12 -16.12 -11.25
CA GLY A 101 -8.46 -16.07 -10.67
C GLY A 101 -9.25 -14.94 -11.30
#